data_AF-A0A1J5DM92-F1
#
_entry.id   AF-A0A1J5DM92-F1
#
_cell.length_a   1.000
_cell.length_b   1.000
_cell.length_c   1.000
_cell.angle_alpha   90.00
_cell.angle_beta   90.00
_cell.angle_gamma   90.00
#
_symmetry.space_group_name_H-M   'P 1'
#
loop_
_entity.id
_entity.type
_entity.pdbx_description
1 polymer ?
#
loop_
_entity_poly.entity_id
_entity_poly.type
_entity_poly.pdbx_seq_one_letter_code
_entity_poly.pdbx_strand_id
1 'polypeptide(L)'
;MAPRGATRATLAEALAERAGGRVRRFWHQESEPSVVKGSPIFHNMTLGFEALDAGQEPVARCVDDLTLQADFDKFAKPLPGWHRIVSDDERLLRLVARHTDPELPILEALAEAVSLFGTELLPAEGGMLRLVDESRAPIAIAAPLPGERERPCELISPPISSDHEARLDGLLSVARELGFGVPVESATHLHFDASALCSAKAISNLVRIFSEHALELRALFAINPNLRRVGGWPKELIELVAKPAFRGASWQDARAQLEALTLSKYCDFNLKNIAHAIETRHTFEVRILPGSLQTTPIIEAAEFFEALLTYAISANEPPKRAHGRRKGKPGLRSLIEELPLRAEKRAMWLQRAAALNE
;
A
#
# COMPACT_ATOMS: atom_id res chain seq x y z
N MET A 1 3.93 13.98 3.51
CA MET A 1 3.03 15.16 3.51
C MET A 1 3.79 16.34 2.92
N ALA A 2 3.30 16.94 1.84
CA ALA A 2 3.92 18.15 1.29
C ALA A 2 3.82 19.33 2.28
N PRO A 3 4.82 20.23 2.37
CA PRO A 3 4.66 21.46 3.13
C PRO A 3 3.54 22.33 2.55
N ARG A 4 3.03 23.29 3.33
CA ARG A 4 2.01 24.23 2.83
C ARG A 4 2.54 25.02 1.64
N GLY A 5 1.71 25.18 0.61
CA GLY A 5 2.08 25.83 -0.65
C GLY A 5 2.74 24.88 -1.67
N ALA A 6 3.10 23.65 -1.28
CA ALA A 6 3.52 22.60 -2.20
C ALA A 6 2.46 21.50 -2.27
N THR A 7 2.56 20.63 -3.27
CA THR A 7 1.63 19.52 -3.49
C THR A 7 2.39 18.22 -3.73
N ARG A 8 1.68 17.08 -3.81
CA ARG A 8 2.29 15.83 -4.29
C ARG A 8 2.85 15.92 -5.71
N ALA A 9 2.32 16.83 -6.55
CA ALA A 9 2.87 17.07 -7.89
C ALA A 9 4.28 17.68 -7.82
N THR A 10 4.53 18.55 -6.84
CA THR A 10 5.84 19.19 -6.63
C THR A 10 6.96 18.16 -6.43
N LEU A 11 6.68 17.07 -5.69
CA LEU A 11 7.65 15.99 -5.52
C LEU A 11 7.88 15.22 -6.83
N ALA A 12 6.82 14.89 -7.56
CA ALA A 12 6.94 14.20 -8.85
C ALA A 12 7.74 15.04 -9.87
N GLU A 13 7.50 16.34 -9.92
CA GLU A 13 8.21 17.29 -10.78
C GLU A 13 9.71 17.32 -10.46
N ALA A 14 10.07 17.47 -9.18
CA ALA A 14 11.48 17.49 -8.77
C ALA A 14 12.19 16.15 -9.03
N LEU A 15 11.51 15.03 -8.83
CA LEU A 15 12.05 13.69 -9.14
C LEU A 15 12.30 13.53 -10.65
N ALA A 16 11.35 13.95 -11.48
CA ALA A 16 11.48 13.91 -12.93
C ALA A 16 12.61 14.83 -13.42
N GLU A 17 12.68 16.07 -12.91
CA GLU A 17 13.74 17.02 -13.25
C GLU A 17 15.13 16.48 -12.91
N ARG A 18 15.31 15.91 -11.71
CA ARG A 18 16.58 15.30 -11.28
C ARG A 18 16.98 14.11 -12.16
N ALA A 19 16.00 13.41 -12.73
CA ALA A 19 16.20 12.31 -13.67
C ALA A 19 16.27 12.76 -15.15
N GLY A 20 16.20 14.07 -15.43
CA GLY A 20 16.20 14.64 -16.78
C GLY A 20 14.96 14.29 -17.61
N GLY A 21 13.84 13.96 -16.97
CA GLY A 21 12.62 13.51 -17.62
C GLY A 21 11.43 14.44 -17.40
N ARG A 22 10.23 13.86 -17.25
CA ARG A 22 8.96 14.60 -17.16
C ARG A 22 7.95 13.92 -16.23
N VAL A 23 6.91 14.64 -15.86
CA VAL A 23 5.76 14.08 -15.15
C VAL A 23 4.65 13.71 -16.14
N ARG A 24 3.96 12.61 -15.85
CA ARG A 24 2.70 12.21 -16.47
C ARG A 24 1.62 12.08 -15.40
N ARG A 25 0.44 12.68 -15.61
CA ARG A 25 -0.73 12.50 -14.76
C ARG A 25 -1.43 11.19 -15.11
N PHE A 26 -2.04 10.58 -14.09
CA PHE A 26 -2.87 9.41 -14.26
C PHE A 26 -3.99 9.39 -13.21
N TRP A 27 -5.05 8.61 -13.45
CA TRP A 27 -6.09 8.37 -12.45
C TRP A 27 -5.62 7.35 -11.43
N HIS A 28 -5.43 7.78 -10.19
CA HIS A 28 -5.15 6.90 -9.06
C HIS A 28 -6.45 6.43 -8.42
N GLN A 29 -6.68 5.11 -8.39
CA GLN A 29 -7.90 4.52 -7.84
C GLN A 29 -7.74 4.14 -6.37
N GLU A 30 -8.69 4.61 -5.56
CA GLU A 30 -8.76 4.31 -4.13
C GLU A 30 -10.21 4.03 -3.70
N SER A 31 -10.37 3.55 -2.46
CA SER A 31 -11.67 3.28 -1.85
C SER A 31 -11.75 3.92 -0.47
N GLU A 32 -12.85 4.62 -0.20
CA GLU A 32 -13.15 5.21 1.11
C GLU A 32 -14.44 4.61 1.69
N PRO A 33 -14.52 4.41 3.03
CA PRO A 33 -15.77 4.05 3.67
C PRO A 33 -16.82 5.13 3.40
N SER A 34 -18.04 4.71 3.11
CA SER A 34 -19.16 5.61 2.88
C SER A 34 -20.12 5.58 4.06
N VAL A 35 -20.64 6.76 4.39
CA VAL A 35 -21.69 6.95 5.41
C VAL A 35 -23.10 6.80 4.82
N VAL A 36 -23.22 6.58 3.51
CA VAL A 36 -24.50 6.46 2.81
C VAL A 36 -25.10 5.08 3.04
N LYS A 37 -26.35 5.05 3.52
CA LYS A 37 -27.07 3.80 3.78
C LYS A 37 -27.18 2.98 2.49
N GLY A 38 -26.68 1.74 2.53
CA GLY A 38 -26.72 0.80 1.40
C GLY A 38 -25.51 0.85 0.46
N SER A 39 -24.62 1.83 0.61
CA SER A 39 -23.35 1.93 -0.12
C SER A 39 -22.22 2.02 0.88
N PRO A 40 -21.61 0.90 1.31
CA PRO A 40 -20.62 0.91 2.39
C PRO A 40 -19.28 1.52 1.98
N ILE A 41 -19.03 1.67 0.67
CA ILE A 41 -17.76 2.12 0.09
C ILE A 41 -18.08 3.05 -1.08
N PHE A 42 -17.31 4.13 -1.20
CA PHE A 42 -17.18 4.87 -2.46
C PHE A 42 -15.83 4.57 -3.09
N HIS A 43 -15.86 4.37 -4.40
CA HIS A 43 -14.68 4.27 -5.23
C HIS A 43 -14.31 5.68 -5.69
N ASN A 44 -13.03 6.03 -5.55
CA ASN A 44 -12.49 7.34 -5.88
C ASN A 44 -11.41 7.20 -6.96
N MET A 45 -11.36 8.19 -7.84
CA MET A 45 -10.19 8.49 -8.67
C MET A 45 -9.69 9.87 -8.29
N THR A 46 -8.42 9.96 -7.91
CA THR A 46 -7.71 11.21 -7.67
C THR A 46 -6.59 11.37 -8.70
N LEU A 47 -6.07 12.59 -8.83
CA LEU A 47 -4.88 12.83 -9.64
C LEU A 47 -3.65 12.20 -8.97
N GLY A 48 -3.05 11.24 -9.68
CA GLY A 48 -1.71 10.72 -9.42
C GLY A 48 -0.70 11.30 -10.39
N PHE A 49 0.56 11.37 -9.97
CA PHE A 49 1.66 11.93 -10.75
C PHE A 49 2.78 10.90 -10.86
N GLU A 50 3.12 10.50 -12.06
CA GLU A 50 4.22 9.59 -12.35
C GLU A 50 5.41 10.38 -12.86
N ALA A 51 6.52 10.33 -12.11
CA ALA A 51 7.79 10.88 -12.53
C ALA A 51 8.47 9.87 -13.47
N LEU A 52 8.84 10.33 -14.67
CA LEU A 52 9.56 9.58 -15.67
C LEU A 52 10.96 10.16 -15.84
N ASP A 53 11.94 9.33 -16.18
CA ASP A 53 13.28 9.77 -16.56
C ASP A 53 13.36 10.22 -18.03
N ALA A 54 14.57 10.59 -18.48
CA ALA A 54 14.83 10.97 -19.87
C ALA A 54 14.45 9.87 -20.89
N GLY A 55 14.52 8.60 -20.47
CA GLY A 55 14.16 7.42 -21.26
C GLY A 55 12.67 7.07 -21.24
N GLN A 56 11.84 7.85 -20.55
CA GLN A 56 10.41 7.56 -20.30
C GLN A 56 10.17 6.37 -19.36
N GLU A 57 11.18 5.93 -18.61
CA GLU A 57 11.04 4.87 -17.62
C GLU A 57 10.56 5.45 -16.28
N PRO A 58 9.74 4.72 -15.51
CA PRO A 58 9.19 5.21 -14.26
C PRO A 58 10.26 5.34 -13.17
N VAL A 59 10.37 6.54 -12.59
CA VAL A 59 11.22 6.84 -11.42
C VAL A 59 10.45 6.62 -10.12
N ALA A 60 9.23 7.15 -10.04
CA ALA A 60 8.32 6.98 -8.91
C ALA A 60 6.90 7.43 -9.28
N ARG A 61 5.93 7.06 -8.44
CA ARG A 61 4.59 7.63 -8.45
C ARG A 61 4.31 8.35 -7.14
N CYS A 62 3.72 9.52 -7.24
CA CYS A 62 3.24 10.33 -6.14
C CYS A 62 1.70 10.36 -6.21
N VAL A 63 1.05 9.67 -5.28
CA VAL A 63 -0.41 9.50 -5.28
C VAL A 63 -1.02 10.01 -3.97
N ASP A 64 -2.34 10.21 -3.96
CA ASP A 64 -3.04 10.53 -2.71
C ASP A 64 -2.99 9.33 -1.76
N ASP A 65 -3.14 9.60 -0.47
CA ASP A 65 -3.45 8.59 0.52
C ASP A 65 -4.72 9.03 1.23
N LEU A 66 -5.85 8.50 0.77
CA LEU A 66 -7.15 8.91 1.33
C LEU A 66 -7.29 8.52 2.81
N THR A 67 -6.43 7.65 3.33
CA THR A 67 -6.45 7.20 4.73
C THR A 67 -5.88 8.21 5.69
N LEU A 68 -5.05 9.14 5.22
CA LEU A 68 -4.59 10.25 6.03
C LEU A 68 -5.75 11.21 6.31
N GLN A 69 -5.95 11.51 7.57
CA GLN A 69 -7.02 12.34 8.11
C GLN A 69 -6.51 13.44 9.03
N ALA A 70 -5.22 13.47 9.34
CA ALA A 70 -4.56 14.50 10.12
C ALA A 70 -3.49 15.26 9.31
N ASP A 71 -2.90 16.29 9.91
CA ASP A 71 -1.78 17.10 9.38
C ASP A 71 -2.10 17.99 8.16
N PHE A 72 -3.37 18.10 7.78
CA PHE A 72 -3.86 19.03 6.77
C PHE A 72 -5.20 19.66 7.18
N ASP A 73 -5.48 20.85 6.66
CA ASP A 73 -6.74 21.56 6.88
C ASP A 73 -7.84 21.00 5.95
N LYS A 74 -8.82 20.33 6.54
CA LYS A 74 -9.96 19.75 5.81
C LYS A 74 -10.96 20.79 5.32
N PHE A 75 -10.91 21.99 5.86
CA PHE A 75 -11.84 23.08 5.57
C PHE A 75 -11.24 24.16 4.67
N ALA A 76 -9.96 24.02 4.32
CA ALA A 76 -9.34 24.87 3.32
C ALA A 76 -10.11 24.81 1.99
N LYS A 77 -10.02 25.89 1.23
CA LYS A 77 -10.63 25.92 -0.11
C LYS A 77 -9.87 24.95 -1.01
N PRO A 78 -10.57 24.16 -1.86
CA PRO A 78 -9.94 23.34 -2.88
C PRO A 78 -8.96 24.15 -3.73
N LEU A 79 -7.79 23.56 -4.03
CA LEU A 79 -6.84 24.14 -4.96
C LEU A 79 -7.38 24.02 -6.40
N PRO A 80 -7.43 25.11 -7.21
CA PRO A 80 -7.90 25.03 -8.59
C PRO A 80 -7.17 23.98 -9.41
N GLY A 81 -7.90 23.26 -10.25
CA GLY A 81 -7.37 22.15 -11.05
C GLY A 81 -7.29 20.81 -10.31
N TRP A 82 -7.38 20.78 -8.98
CA TRP A 82 -7.41 19.55 -8.21
C TRP A 82 -8.83 19.04 -8.01
N HIS A 83 -9.06 17.81 -8.45
CA HIS A 83 -10.38 17.20 -8.45
C HIS A 83 -10.30 15.70 -8.22
N ARG A 84 -11.45 15.11 -7.92
CA ARG A 84 -11.66 13.67 -7.81
C ARG A 84 -12.93 13.28 -8.54
N ILE A 85 -12.98 12.03 -9.00
CA ILE A 85 -14.18 11.42 -9.58
C ILE A 85 -14.60 10.28 -8.65
N VAL A 86 -15.86 10.25 -8.23
CA VAL A 86 -16.39 9.25 -7.30
C VAL A 86 -17.57 8.50 -7.89
N SER A 87 -17.67 7.22 -7.57
CA SER A 87 -18.80 6.35 -7.91
C SER A 87 -19.04 5.32 -6.81
N ASP A 88 -20.28 4.88 -6.64
CA ASP A 88 -20.67 3.75 -5.80
C ASP A 88 -20.46 2.39 -6.48
N ASP A 89 -20.16 2.37 -7.79
CA ASP A 89 -19.84 1.15 -8.55
C ASP A 89 -18.43 1.22 -9.15
N GLU A 90 -17.56 0.30 -8.71
CA GLU A 90 -16.18 0.21 -9.20
C GLU A 90 -16.10 -0.01 -10.71
N ARG A 91 -17.06 -0.74 -11.29
CA ARG A 91 -17.08 -1.06 -12.72
C ARG A 91 -17.40 0.19 -13.53
N LEU A 92 -18.34 1.00 -13.07
CA LEU A 92 -18.65 2.30 -13.69
C LEU A 92 -17.46 3.24 -13.57
N LEU A 93 -16.82 3.31 -12.40
CA LEU A 93 -15.64 4.15 -12.21
C LEU A 93 -14.48 3.75 -13.13
N ARG A 94 -14.23 2.44 -13.28
CA ARG A 94 -13.22 1.92 -14.22
C ARG A 94 -13.56 2.21 -15.68
N LEU A 95 -14.85 2.20 -16.03
CA LEU A 95 -15.29 2.58 -17.37
C LEU A 95 -15.06 4.07 -17.60
N VAL A 96 -15.47 4.93 -16.66
CA VAL A 96 -15.19 6.37 -16.70
C VAL A 96 -13.68 6.62 -16.84
N ALA A 97 -12.84 5.95 -16.06
CA ALA A 97 -11.38 6.07 -16.12
C ALA A 97 -10.78 5.84 -17.52
N ARG A 98 -11.42 5.00 -18.35
CA ARG A 98 -10.97 4.69 -19.71
C ARG A 98 -11.42 5.72 -20.74
N HIS A 99 -12.37 6.57 -20.38
CA HIS A 99 -12.97 7.61 -21.21
C HIS A 99 -12.77 9.00 -20.59
N THR A 100 -11.71 9.17 -19.82
CA THR A 100 -11.31 10.46 -19.27
C THR A 100 -9.80 10.64 -19.32
N ASP A 101 -9.35 11.83 -19.70
CA ASP A 101 -7.93 12.19 -19.73
C ASP A 101 -7.53 12.99 -18.47
N PRO A 102 -6.66 12.46 -17.59
CA PRO A 102 -6.22 13.14 -16.38
C PRO A 102 -5.30 14.35 -16.63
N GLU A 103 -4.85 14.57 -17.87
CA GLU A 103 -4.07 15.76 -18.24
C GLU A 103 -4.97 16.99 -18.49
N LEU A 104 -6.24 16.78 -18.80
CA LEU A 104 -7.18 17.83 -19.18
C LEU A 104 -7.90 18.46 -17.97
N PRO A 105 -8.39 19.70 -18.08
CA PRO A 105 -9.35 20.26 -17.14
C PRO A 105 -10.59 19.36 -17.02
N ILE A 106 -11.16 19.25 -15.81
CA ILE A 106 -12.19 18.23 -15.51
C ILE A 106 -13.41 18.24 -16.45
N LEU A 107 -13.82 19.39 -16.96
CA LEU A 107 -14.93 19.48 -17.93
C LEU A 107 -14.57 18.83 -19.27
N GLU A 108 -13.37 19.08 -19.76
CA GLU A 108 -12.85 18.49 -21.00
C GLU A 108 -12.52 17.00 -20.79
N ALA A 109 -11.93 16.67 -19.64
CA ALA A 109 -11.63 15.29 -19.26
C ALA A 109 -12.88 14.41 -19.26
N LEU A 110 -14.04 14.93 -18.88
CA LEU A 110 -15.31 14.18 -18.85
C LEU A 110 -16.05 14.13 -20.19
N ALA A 111 -15.62 14.88 -21.21
CA ALA A 111 -16.39 15.02 -22.45
C ALA A 111 -16.63 13.66 -23.16
N GLU A 112 -15.61 12.79 -23.18
CA GLU A 112 -15.75 11.46 -23.77
C GLU A 112 -16.65 10.54 -22.94
N ALA A 113 -16.54 10.58 -21.61
CA ALA A 113 -17.43 9.84 -20.72
C ALA A 113 -18.90 10.30 -20.86
N VAL A 114 -19.13 11.60 -21.04
CA VAL A 114 -20.47 12.15 -21.33
C VAL A 114 -21.02 11.60 -22.64
N SER A 115 -20.20 11.59 -23.69
CA SER A 115 -20.58 11.01 -24.98
C SER A 115 -20.88 9.51 -24.88
N LEU A 116 -20.14 8.78 -24.04
CA LEU A 116 -20.34 7.34 -23.83
C LEU A 116 -21.73 7.02 -23.27
N PHE A 117 -22.22 7.83 -22.34
CA PHE A 117 -23.52 7.63 -21.70
C PHE A 117 -24.67 8.37 -22.38
N GLY A 118 -24.38 9.12 -23.45
CA GLY A 118 -25.41 9.84 -24.21
C GLY A 118 -26.10 10.94 -23.41
N THR A 119 -25.43 11.52 -22.42
CA THR A 119 -26.04 12.48 -21.47
C THR A 119 -25.30 13.82 -21.44
N GLU A 120 -25.58 14.64 -20.43
CA GLU A 120 -24.91 15.91 -20.16
C GLU A 120 -24.41 15.92 -18.71
N LEU A 121 -23.41 16.75 -18.42
CA LEU A 121 -23.00 17.00 -17.03
C LEU A 121 -24.01 17.92 -16.36
N LEU A 122 -24.52 17.49 -15.21
CA LEU A 122 -25.41 18.30 -14.39
C LEU A 122 -24.60 19.02 -13.29
N PRO A 123 -24.60 20.36 -13.24
CA PRO A 123 -24.01 21.09 -12.13
C PRO A 123 -24.69 20.75 -10.81
N ALA A 124 -23.91 20.69 -9.75
CA ALA A 124 -24.37 20.53 -8.38
C ALA A 124 -23.64 21.52 -7.46
N GLU A 125 -24.08 21.59 -6.20
CA GLU A 125 -23.53 22.50 -5.20
C GLU A 125 -22.01 22.33 -5.02
N GLY A 126 -21.30 23.40 -4.66
CA GLY A 126 -19.87 23.32 -4.36
C GLY A 126 -18.96 23.06 -5.56
N GLY A 127 -19.42 23.32 -6.79
CA GLY A 127 -18.64 23.11 -8.01
C GLY A 127 -18.59 21.64 -8.46
N MET A 128 -19.50 20.80 -7.95
CA MET A 128 -19.62 19.41 -8.36
C MET A 128 -20.29 19.29 -9.74
N LEU A 129 -19.90 18.25 -10.47
CA LEU A 129 -20.46 17.87 -11.77
C LEU A 129 -20.92 16.42 -11.70
N ARG A 130 -22.18 16.17 -12.03
CA ARG A 130 -22.76 14.83 -12.01
C ARG A 130 -22.82 14.29 -13.43
N LEU A 131 -22.19 13.15 -13.65
CA LEU A 131 -22.41 12.30 -14.81
C LEU A 131 -23.58 11.37 -14.49
N VAL A 132 -24.59 11.38 -15.35
CA VAL A 132 -25.84 10.64 -15.16
C VAL A 132 -26.17 9.80 -16.39
N ASP A 133 -27.05 8.82 -16.25
CA ASP A 133 -27.64 8.10 -17.39
C ASP A 133 -28.87 8.84 -17.97
N GLU A 134 -29.46 8.29 -19.03
CA GLU A 134 -30.66 8.84 -19.70
C GLU A 134 -31.86 9.00 -18.75
N SER A 135 -31.94 8.18 -17.70
CA SER A 135 -32.97 8.25 -16.65
C SER A 135 -32.60 9.22 -15.51
N ARG A 136 -31.49 9.96 -15.65
CA ARG A 136 -30.89 10.85 -14.64
C ARG A 136 -30.40 10.13 -13.38
N ALA A 137 -30.19 8.82 -13.44
CA ALA A 137 -29.55 8.07 -12.37
C ALA A 137 -28.05 8.40 -12.32
N PRO A 138 -27.45 8.52 -11.12
CA PRO A 138 -26.03 8.89 -11.00
C PRO A 138 -25.12 7.76 -11.49
N ILE A 139 -24.09 8.12 -12.27
CA ILE A 139 -23.02 7.22 -12.71
C ILE A 139 -21.74 7.54 -11.94
N ALA A 140 -21.35 8.82 -11.96
CA ALA A 140 -20.18 9.33 -11.26
C ALA A 140 -20.37 10.81 -10.92
N ILE A 141 -19.60 11.28 -9.94
CA ILE A 141 -19.56 12.69 -9.55
C ILE A 141 -18.11 13.15 -9.62
N ALA A 142 -17.85 14.17 -10.40
CA ALA A 142 -16.60 14.92 -10.31
C ALA A 142 -16.77 16.05 -9.30
N ALA A 143 -15.81 16.18 -8.39
CA ALA A 143 -15.83 17.20 -7.35
C ALA A 143 -14.43 17.81 -7.18
N PRO A 144 -14.33 19.10 -6.80
CA PRO A 144 -13.08 19.66 -6.32
C PRO A 144 -12.49 18.80 -5.19
N LEU A 145 -11.17 18.67 -5.16
CA LEU A 145 -10.50 17.91 -4.10
C LEU A 145 -10.58 18.73 -2.79
N PRO A 146 -11.17 18.20 -1.71
CA PRO A 146 -11.56 19.02 -0.56
C PRO A 146 -10.37 19.34 0.35
N GLY A 147 -10.38 20.53 0.97
CA GLY A 147 -9.34 20.93 1.91
C GLY A 147 -7.97 21.04 1.24
N GLU A 148 -6.95 20.71 2.02
CA GLU A 148 -5.53 20.64 1.63
C GLU A 148 -5.12 19.24 1.10
N ARG A 149 -6.07 18.50 0.48
CA ARG A 149 -5.88 17.11 0.03
C ARG A 149 -4.91 16.93 -1.13
N GLU A 150 -4.44 18.00 -1.75
CA GLU A 150 -3.33 17.99 -2.70
C GLU A 150 -1.96 17.71 -2.06
N ARG A 151 -1.86 17.83 -0.72
CA ARG A 151 -0.61 17.70 0.05
C ARG A 151 -0.26 16.27 0.49
N PRO A 152 -1.21 15.40 0.89
CA PRO A 152 -0.95 13.98 1.08
C PRO A 152 -0.25 13.37 -0.14
N CYS A 153 0.77 12.56 0.12
CA CYS A 153 1.58 11.92 -0.90
C CYS A 153 2.03 10.55 -0.40
N GLU A 154 1.49 9.48 -0.95
CA GLU A 154 2.12 8.16 -0.94
C GLU A 154 3.13 8.13 -2.09
N LEU A 155 4.40 7.86 -1.75
CA LEU A 155 5.50 7.75 -2.70
C LEU A 155 5.75 6.27 -3.00
N ILE A 156 5.58 5.88 -4.26
CA ILE A 156 5.69 4.49 -4.71
C ILE A 156 6.87 4.39 -5.66
N SER A 157 7.88 3.60 -5.32
CA SER A 157 8.98 3.28 -6.23
C SER A 157 8.56 2.22 -7.26
N PRO A 158 9.19 2.16 -8.43
CA PRO A 158 9.20 0.94 -9.23
C PRO A 158 9.87 -0.21 -8.44
N PRO A 159 9.76 -1.47 -8.90
CA PRO A 159 10.54 -2.57 -8.34
C PRO A 159 12.04 -2.23 -8.32
N ILE A 160 12.66 -2.46 -7.17
CA ILE A 160 14.09 -2.21 -6.97
C ILE A 160 14.77 -3.58 -6.93
N SER A 161 15.72 -3.82 -7.85
CA SER A 161 16.41 -5.12 -7.98
C SER A 161 17.86 -5.08 -7.51
N SER A 162 18.43 -3.89 -7.37
CA SER A 162 19.85 -3.64 -7.06
C SER A 162 20.00 -2.27 -6.42
N ASP A 163 21.10 -2.04 -5.71
CA ASP A 163 21.46 -0.75 -5.10
C ASP A 163 20.32 -0.12 -4.30
N HIS A 164 19.61 -0.94 -3.53
CA HIS A 164 18.36 -0.58 -2.85
C HIS A 164 18.49 0.71 -2.05
N GLU A 165 19.57 0.85 -1.28
CA GLU A 165 19.83 2.02 -0.46
C GLU A 165 19.99 3.29 -1.30
N ALA A 166 20.85 3.27 -2.33
CA ALA A 166 21.09 4.43 -3.18
C ALA A 166 19.83 4.84 -3.97
N ARG A 167 19.08 3.86 -4.50
CA ARG A 167 17.84 4.13 -5.24
C ARG A 167 16.76 4.70 -4.33
N LEU A 168 16.55 4.11 -3.16
CA LEU A 168 15.57 4.61 -2.20
C LEU A 168 15.98 5.99 -1.66
N ASP A 169 17.25 6.20 -1.33
CA ASP A 169 17.72 7.50 -0.86
C ASP A 169 17.62 8.57 -1.95
N GLY A 170 17.83 8.24 -3.22
CA GLY A 170 17.61 9.15 -4.33
C GLY A 170 16.18 9.70 -4.39
N LEU A 171 15.19 8.90 -3.98
CA LEU A 171 13.79 9.34 -3.89
C LEU A 171 13.52 10.13 -2.59
N LEU A 172 13.96 9.60 -1.45
CA LEU A 172 13.67 10.18 -0.14
C LEU A 172 14.44 11.47 0.12
N SER A 173 15.66 11.62 -0.40
CA SER A 173 16.46 12.84 -0.30
C SER A 173 15.76 14.02 -0.95
N VAL A 174 15.19 13.85 -2.15
CA VAL A 174 14.39 14.89 -2.83
C VAL A 174 13.20 15.31 -1.97
N ALA A 175 12.47 14.35 -1.38
CA ALA A 175 11.37 14.67 -0.48
C ALA A 175 11.84 15.48 0.75
N ARG A 176 12.99 15.12 1.34
CA ARG A 176 13.59 15.87 2.46
C ARG A 176 14.03 17.28 2.04
N GLU A 177 14.69 17.42 0.89
CA GLU A 177 15.13 18.70 0.32
C GLU A 177 13.95 19.66 0.09
N LEU A 178 12.81 19.13 -0.36
CA LEU A 178 11.55 19.87 -0.53
C LEU A 178 10.78 20.14 0.78
N GLY A 179 11.27 19.66 1.92
CA GLY A 179 10.61 19.86 3.21
C GLY A 179 9.35 19.03 3.43
N PHE A 180 9.22 17.87 2.76
CA PHE A 180 8.14 16.93 3.07
C PHE A 180 8.28 16.41 4.49
N GLY A 181 7.15 16.27 5.18
CA GLY A 181 7.06 15.71 6.52
C GLY A 181 6.46 14.30 6.53
N VAL A 182 6.77 13.53 7.58
CA VAL A 182 6.12 12.25 7.89
C VAL A 182 4.80 12.53 8.65
N PRO A 183 3.61 12.24 8.06
CA PRO A 183 2.34 12.48 8.74
C PRO A 183 2.12 11.50 9.92
N VAL A 184 1.27 11.89 10.87
CA VAL A 184 0.99 11.15 12.12
C VAL A 184 0.39 9.77 11.88
N GLU A 185 -0.33 9.59 10.77
CA GLU A 185 -0.95 8.32 10.36
C GLU A 185 -0.11 7.55 9.33
N SER A 186 1.12 7.99 9.05
CA SER A 186 1.97 7.38 8.03
C SER A 186 2.36 5.93 8.32
N ALA A 187 2.45 5.16 7.24
CA ALA A 187 3.05 3.84 7.20
C ALA A 187 4.09 3.77 6.06
N THR A 188 5.00 2.81 6.18
CA THR A 188 5.81 2.33 5.04
C THR A 188 5.30 0.95 4.66
N HIS A 189 4.97 0.73 3.39
CA HIS A 189 4.63 -0.58 2.87
C HIS A 189 5.82 -1.18 2.12
N LEU A 190 6.20 -2.41 2.43
CA LEU A 190 7.19 -3.16 1.65
C LEU A 190 6.50 -4.23 0.84
N HIS A 191 6.77 -4.26 -0.46
CA HIS A 191 6.25 -5.26 -1.38
C HIS A 191 7.39 -6.16 -1.85
N PHE A 192 7.26 -7.45 -1.58
CA PHE A 192 8.19 -8.48 -2.03
C PHE A 192 7.54 -9.31 -3.13
N ASP A 193 8.29 -9.64 -4.18
CA ASP A 193 7.83 -10.56 -5.21
C ASP A 193 7.38 -11.90 -4.59
N ALA A 194 6.18 -12.35 -4.96
CA ALA A 194 5.59 -13.54 -4.35
C ALA A 194 5.92 -14.85 -5.08
N SER A 195 6.66 -14.81 -6.19
CA SER A 195 6.88 -16.00 -7.03
C SER A 195 7.52 -17.14 -6.24
N ALA A 196 8.53 -16.83 -5.42
CA ALA A 196 9.19 -17.84 -4.58
C ALA A 196 8.30 -18.34 -3.41
N LEU A 197 7.24 -17.62 -3.07
CA LEU A 197 6.27 -17.98 -2.03
C LEU A 197 5.12 -18.85 -2.56
N CYS A 198 5.05 -19.08 -3.87
CA CYS A 198 4.00 -19.87 -4.54
C CYS A 198 4.12 -21.38 -4.26
N SER A 199 4.01 -21.74 -2.99
CA SER A 199 4.05 -23.11 -2.48
C SER A 199 3.20 -23.19 -1.22
N ALA A 200 2.39 -24.24 -1.11
CA ALA A 200 1.56 -24.45 0.06
C ALA A 200 2.40 -24.57 1.35
N LYS A 201 3.57 -25.21 1.25
CA LYS A 201 4.55 -25.30 2.35
C LYS A 201 5.05 -23.92 2.79
N ALA A 202 5.43 -23.07 1.83
CA ALA A 202 5.94 -21.74 2.11
C ALA A 202 4.87 -20.85 2.75
N ILE A 203 3.64 -20.87 2.24
CA ILE A 203 2.50 -20.15 2.83
C ILE A 203 2.18 -20.66 4.24
N SER A 204 2.15 -21.97 4.47
CA SER A 204 1.97 -22.52 5.84
C SER A 204 3.05 -22.06 6.80
N ASN A 205 4.32 -22.03 6.36
CA ASN A 205 5.43 -21.57 7.18
C ASN A 205 5.30 -20.08 7.49
N LEU A 206 5.04 -19.28 6.46
CA LEU A 206 4.87 -17.84 6.54
C LEU A 206 3.74 -17.48 7.51
N VAL A 207 2.55 -18.07 7.32
CA VAL A 207 1.40 -17.76 8.17
C VAL A 207 1.67 -18.14 9.61
N ARG A 208 2.35 -19.27 9.85
CA ARG A 208 2.74 -19.67 11.20
C ARG A 208 3.67 -18.66 11.85
N ILE A 209 4.77 -18.30 11.18
CA ILE A 209 5.78 -17.36 11.69
C ILE A 209 5.12 -16.03 12.06
N PHE A 210 4.38 -15.43 11.13
CA PHE A 210 3.78 -14.12 11.33
C PHE A 210 2.63 -14.14 12.34
N SER A 211 1.84 -15.21 12.43
CA SER A 211 0.79 -15.32 13.45
C SER A 211 1.35 -15.53 14.85
N GLU A 212 2.39 -16.36 15.00
CA GLU A 212 3.00 -16.67 16.29
C GLU A 212 3.79 -15.50 16.88
N HIS A 213 4.41 -14.69 16.02
CA HIS A 213 5.26 -13.55 16.41
C HIS A 213 4.66 -12.17 16.14
N ALA A 214 3.38 -12.08 15.73
CA ALA A 214 2.73 -10.82 15.34
C ALA A 214 2.98 -9.66 16.34
N LEU A 215 2.72 -9.91 17.63
CA LEU A 215 2.90 -8.88 18.67
C LEU A 215 4.36 -8.49 18.88
N GLU A 216 5.28 -9.46 18.81
CA GLU A 216 6.72 -9.21 18.98
C GLU A 216 7.27 -8.42 17.77
N LEU A 217 6.81 -8.72 16.55
CA LEU A 217 7.17 -7.98 15.34
C LEU A 217 6.62 -6.55 15.37
N ARG A 218 5.36 -6.36 15.78
CA ARG A 218 4.80 -5.02 15.97
C ARG A 218 5.60 -4.18 16.97
N ALA A 219 6.02 -4.78 18.07
CA ALA A 219 6.86 -4.12 19.07
C ALA A 219 8.27 -3.83 18.54
N LEU A 220 8.91 -4.80 17.87
CA LEU A 220 10.25 -4.66 17.29
C LEU A 220 10.35 -3.48 16.32
N PHE A 221 9.31 -3.28 15.51
CA PHE A 221 9.25 -2.20 14.52
C PHE A 221 8.55 -0.94 15.01
N ALA A 222 8.17 -0.88 16.30
CA ALA A 222 7.46 0.25 16.90
C ALA A 222 6.29 0.73 16.02
N ILE A 223 5.36 -0.18 15.72
CA ILE A 223 4.21 0.10 14.86
C ILE A 223 3.53 1.43 15.26
N ASN A 224 3.24 2.27 14.27
CA ASN A 224 2.59 3.55 14.51
C ASN A 224 1.18 3.31 15.10
N PRO A 225 0.87 3.81 16.32
CA PRO A 225 -0.41 3.56 17.00
C PRO A 225 -1.61 4.19 16.29
N ASN A 226 -1.39 5.10 15.35
CA ASN A 226 -2.45 5.74 14.58
C ASN A 226 -2.88 4.94 13.34
N LEU A 227 -2.17 3.84 13.01
CA LEU A 227 -2.55 3.00 11.88
C LEU A 227 -3.89 2.30 12.11
N ARG A 228 -4.83 2.51 11.18
CA ARG A 228 -6.20 1.96 11.26
C ARG A 228 -6.41 0.70 10.42
N ARG A 229 -5.58 0.48 9.40
CA ARG A 229 -5.73 -0.59 8.40
C ARG A 229 -4.71 -1.72 8.59
N VAL A 230 -4.53 -2.11 9.85
CA VAL A 230 -3.62 -3.17 10.33
C VAL A 230 -4.39 -4.14 11.22
N GLY A 231 -3.91 -5.36 11.39
CA GLY A 231 -4.69 -6.42 12.03
C GLY A 231 -4.13 -7.82 11.79
N GLY A 232 -4.53 -8.77 12.63
CA GLY A 232 -4.22 -10.18 12.41
C GLY A 232 -5.00 -10.76 11.22
N TRP A 233 -4.58 -11.93 10.76
CA TRP A 233 -5.33 -12.70 9.79
C TRP A 233 -6.61 -13.32 10.37
N PRO A 234 -7.61 -13.63 9.51
CA PRO A 234 -8.77 -14.42 9.92
C PRO A 234 -8.35 -15.79 10.47
N LYS A 235 -9.09 -16.31 11.47
CA LYS A 235 -8.81 -17.61 12.09
C LYS A 235 -8.87 -18.75 11.07
N GLU A 236 -9.76 -18.61 10.11
CA GLU A 236 -9.99 -19.53 9.00
C GLU A 236 -8.72 -19.74 8.17
N LEU A 237 -7.91 -18.68 7.98
CA LEU A 237 -6.62 -18.81 7.30
C LEU A 237 -5.64 -19.62 8.16
N ILE A 238 -5.54 -19.31 9.45
CA ILE A 238 -4.63 -19.99 10.38
C ILE A 238 -4.98 -21.49 10.46
N GLU A 239 -6.26 -21.82 10.58
CA GLU A 239 -6.77 -23.19 10.62
C GLU A 239 -6.56 -23.92 9.30
N LEU A 240 -6.78 -23.26 8.15
CA LEU A 240 -6.57 -23.84 6.83
C LEU A 240 -5.12 -24.27 6.64
N VAL A 241 -4.17 -23.36 6.84
CA VAL A 241 -2.76 -23.62 6.53
C VAL A 241 -2.08 -24.55 7.54
N ALA A 242 -2.69 -24.77 8.71
CA ALA A 242 -2.25 -25.75 9.70
C ALA A 242 -2.59 -27.20 9.30
N LYS A 243 -3.49 -27.41 8.34
CA LYS A 243 -3.87 -28.76 7.89
C LYS A 243 -2.71 -29.41 7.12
N PRO A 244 -2.36 -30.67 7.43
CA PRO A 244 -1.38 -31.42 6.63
C PRO A 244 -1.76 -31.50 5.15
N ALA A 245 -3.06 -31.61 4.86
CA ALA A 245 -3.59 -31.63 3.49
C ALA A 245 -3.31 -30.34 2.73
N PHE A 246 -3.43 -29.17 3.37
CA PHE A 246 -3.04 -27.90 2.74
C PHE A 246 -1.54 -27.88 2.47
N ARG A 247 -0.73 -28.19 3.48
CA ARG A 247 0.74 -28.14 3.38
C ARG A 247 1.31 -29.03 2.26
N GLY A 248 0.69 -30.19 2.02
CA GLY A 248 1.08 -31.13 0.97
C GLY A 248 0.42 -30.90 -0.39
N ALA A 249 -0.46 -29.90 -0.51
CA ALA A 249 -1.18 -29.63 -1.75
C ALA A 249 -0.28 -29.07 -2.85
N SER A 250 -0.70 -29.25 -4.11
CA SER A 250 -0.14 -28.49 -5.23
C SER A 250 -0.37 -26.99 -5.00
N TRP A 251 0.45 -26.13 -5.61
CA TRP A 251 0.24 -24.69 -5.50
C TRP A 251 -1.13 -24.27 -6.04
N GLN A 252 -1.58 -24.86 -7.15
CA GLN A 252 -2.87 -24.56 -7.75
C GLN A 252 -4.03 -24.86 -6.78
N ASP A 253 -4.01 -26.02 -6.12
CA ASP A 253 -5.06 -26.41 -5.16
C ASP A 253 -5.00 -25.58 -3.87
N ALA A 254 -3.79 -25.24 -3.40
CA ALA A 254 -3.61 -24.38 -2.25
C ALA A 254 -4.11 -22.96 -2.53
N ARG A 255 -3.82 -22.42 -3.72
CA ARG A 255 -4.28 -21.10 -4.14
C ARG A 255 -5.81 -21.06 -4.23
N ALA A 256 -6.44 -22.06 -4.83
CA ALA A 256 -7.91 -22.15 -4.90
C ALA A 256 -8.55 -22.16 -3.50
N GLN A 257 -7.94 -22.85 -2.52
CA GLN A 257 -8.39 -22.81 -1.12
C GLN A 257 -8.20 -21.43 -0.47
N LEU A 258 -7.12 -20.70 -0.80
CA LEU A 258 -6.90 -19.34 -0.31
C LEU A 258 -7.88 -18.34 -0.94
N GLU A 259 -8.16 -18.45 -2.24
CA GLU A 259 -9.11 -17.60 -2.97
C GLU A 259 -10.54 -17.74 -2.42
N ALA A 260 -10.90 -18.92 -1.91
CA ALA A 260 -12.18 -19.16 -1.26
C ALA A 260 -12.34 -18.45 0.10
N LEU A 261 -11.25 -17.91 0.67
CA LEU A 261 -11.31 -17.14 1.90
C LEU A 261 -11.57 -15.65 1.60
N THR A 262 -12.31 -14.99 2.49
CA THR A 262 -12.52 -13.53 2.44
C THR A 262 -11.30 -12.78 2.99
N LEU A 263 -10.16 -12.89 2.32
CA LEU A 263 -8.92 -12.21 2.74
C LEU A 263 -9.02 -10.69 2.50
N SER A 264 -8.65 -9.93 3.53
CA SER A 264 -8.54 -8.47 3.45
C SER A 264 -7.10 -8.03 3.31
N LYS A 265 -6.86 -6.97 2.52
CA LYS A 265 -5.56 -6.28 2.51
C LYS A 265 -5.32 -5.47 3.79
N TYR A 266 -6.35 -5.19 4.58
CA TYR A 266 -6.27 -4.44 5.84
C TYR A 266 -5.84 -5.35 7.00
N CYS A 267 -4.63 -5.86 6.91
CA CYS A 267 -3.96 -6.65 7.94
C CYS A 267 -2.47 -6.29 7.98
N ASP A 268 -1.73 -6.84 8.92
CA ASP A 268 -0.29 -6.59 9.11
C ASP A 268 0.55 -7.06 7.92
N PHE A 269 0.12 -8.15 7.29
CA PHE A 269 0.83 -8.86 6.25
C PHE A 269 -0.16 -9.31 5.17
N ASN A 270 -0.22 -8.62 4.04
CA ASN A 270 -1.25 -8.87 3.04
C ASN A 270 -0.86 -10.04 2.11
N LEU A 271 -1.69 -11.08 2.11
CA LEU A 271 -1.60 -12.27 1.25
C LEU A 271 -2.62 -12.29 0.11
N LYS A 272 -3.55 -11.34 0.09
CA LYS A 272 -4.62 -11.26 -0.92
C LYS A 272 -4.05 -11.21 -2.35
N ASN A 273 -2.96 -10.47 -2.51
CA ASN A 273 -2.23 -10.30 -3.75
C ASN A 273 -1.66 -11.62 -4.31
N ILE A 274 -1.25 -12.53 -3.41
CA ILE A 274 -0.75 -13.86 -3.76
C ILE A 274 -1.93 -14.77 -4.10
N ALA A 275 -2.95 -14.78 -3.25
CA ALA A 275 -4.13 -15.62 -3.42
C ALA A 275 -4.84 -15.37 -4.75
N HIS A 276 -5.10 -14.10 -5.10
CA HIS A 276 -5.81 -13.76 -6.34
C HIS A 276 -4.92 -13.57 -7.57
N ALA A 277 -3.61 -13.86 -7.47
CA ALA A 277 -2.66 -13.74 -8.59
C ALA A 277 -2.78 -12.42 -9.38
N ILE A 278 -2.89 -11.29 -8.67
CA ILE A 278 -3.05 -9.98 -9.30
C ILE A 278 -1.77 -9.64 -10.05
N GLU A 279 -1.77 -9.69 -11.38
CA GLU A 279 -0.56 -9.59 -12.23
C GLU A 279 0.31 -8.38 -11.87
N THR A 280 -0.30 -7.20 -11.71
CA THR A 280 0.44 -5.96 -11.43
C THR A 280 0.89 -5.81 -9.98
N ARG A 281 0.47 -6.72 -9.09
CA ARG A 281 0.69 -6.66 -7.64
C ARG A 281 0.88 -8.05 -7.04
N HIS A 282 1.55 -8.97 -7.74
CA HIS A 282 1.76 -10.33 -7.23
C HIS A 282 2.84 -10.36 -6.15
N THR A 283 2.51 -9.81 -4.98
CA THR A 283 3.46 -9.51 -3.91
C THR A 283 2.99 -10.00 -2.56
N PHE A 284 3.94 -10.33 -1.69
CA PHE A 284 3.72 -10.27 -0.24
C PHE A 284 3.93 -8.84 0.24
N GLU A 285 3.02 -8.31 1.05
CA GLU A 285 3.08 -6.91 1.48
C GLU A 285 3.14 -6.80 3.02
N VAL A 286 4.16 -6.12 3.52
CA VAL A 286 4.35 -5.78 4.93
C VAL A 286 3.74 -4.41 5.22
N ARG A 287 2.90 -4.31 6.25
CA ARG A 287 2.09 -3.11 6.55
C ARG A 287 2.24 -2.58 7.98
N ILE A 288 3.20 -3.11 8.74
CA ILE A 288 3.41 -2.75 10.16
C ILE A 288 4.49 -1.69 10.40
N LEU A 289 5.15 -1.22 9.34
CA LEU A 289 6.26 -0.28 9.49
C LEU A 289 5.75 1.15 9.64
N PRO A 290 6.32 1.93 10.58
CA PRO A 290 6.02 3.36 10.65
C PRO A 290 6.48 4.06 9.36
N GLY A 291 5.86 5.20 9.06
CA GLY A 291 6.35 6.07 7.99
C GLY A 291 7.75 6.60 8.30
N SER A 292 8.59 6.67 7.28
CA SER A 292 9.96 7.19 7.39
C SER A 292 10.34 7.95 6.13
N LEU A 293 11.06 9.06 6.30
CA LEU A 293 11.81 9.72 5.22
C LEU A 293 13.30 9.38 5.28
N GLN A 294 13.72 8.52 6.20
CA GLN A 294 15.08 8.02 6.32
C GLN A 294 15.18 6.66 5.63
N THR A 295 16.24 6.50 4.84
CA THR A 295 16.50 5.32 4.02
C THR A 295 16.86 4.11 4.88
N THR A 296 17.77 4.28 5.84
CA THR A 296 18.33 3.18 6.64
C THR A 296 17.28 2.34 7.34
N PRO A 297 16.28 2.89 8.07
CA PRO A 297 15.26 2.07 8.74
C PRO A 297 14.43 1.21 7.76
N ILE A 298 14.19 1.70 6.55
CA ILE A 298 13.40 1.00 5.53
C ILE A 298 14.23 -0.16 4.95
N ILE A 299 15.51 0.07 4.65
CA ILE A 299 16.43 -0.96 4.16
C ILE A 299 16.63 -2.05 5.20
N GLU A 300 16.87 -1.69 6.46
CA GLU A 300 17.01 -2.67 7.54
C GLU A 300 15.75 -3.53 7.70
N ALA A 301 14.57 -2.90 7.63
CA ALA A 301 13.30 -3.63 7.67
C ALA A 301 13.17 -4.57 6.45
N ALA A 302 13.52 -4.11 5.25
CA ALA A 302 13.49 -4.92 4.05
C ALA A 302 14.39 -6.15 4.15
N GLU A 303 15.63 -6.00 4.61
CA GLU A 303 16.57 -7.10 4.88
C GLU A 303 16.01 -8.11 5.90
N PHE A 304 15.36 -7.60 6.96
CA PHE A 304 14.77 -8.46 7.98
C PHE A 304 13.61 -9.29 7.45
N PHE A 305 12.68 -8.68 6.73
CA PHE A 305 11.54 -9.39 6.15
C PHE A 305 11.97 -10.31 5.00
N GLU A 306 12.94 -9.92 4.17
CA GLU A 306 13.52 -10.82 3.16
C GLU A 306 14.09 -12.09 3.81
N ALA A 307 14.80 -11.96 4.93
CA ALA A 307 15.33 -13.11 5.65
C ALA A 307 14.20 -13.99 6.23
N LEU A 308 13.11 -13.41 6.75
CA LEU A 308 11.92 -14.16 7.18
C LEU A 308 11.26 -14.91 6.03
N LEU A 309 11.11 -14.28 4.86
CA LEU A 309 10.51 -14.89 3.69
C LEU A 309 11.39 -16.03 3.16
N THR A 310 12.71 -15.80 3.07
CA THR A 310 13.68 -16.82 2.68
C THR A 310 13.63 -18.02 3.63
N TYR A 311 13.57 -17.76 4.93
CA TYR A 311 13.41 -18.81 5.94
C TYR A 311 12.09 -19.55 5.79
N ALA A 312 10.97 -18.86 5.53
CA ALA A 312 9.67 -19.51 5.28
C ALA A 312 9.69 -20.43 4.05
N ILE A 313 10.45 -20.08 3.02
CA ILE A 313 10.63 -20.89 1.80
C ILE A 313 11.50 -22.13 2.09
N SER A 314 12.64 -21.96 2.74
CA SER A 314 13.63 -23.04 2.93
C SER A 314 13.30 -24.00 4.08
N ALA A 315 12.67 -23.51 5.14
CA ALA A 315 12.47 -24.29 6.37
C ALA A 315 11.57 -25.50 6.13
N ASN A 316 12.02 -26.68 6.58
CA ASN A 316 11.18 -27.89 6.57
C ASN A 316 9.98 -27.76 7.48
N GLU A 317 10.15 -27.15 8.64
CA GLU A 317 9.08 -26.75 9.54
C GLU A 317 9.60 -25.66 10.49
N PRO A 318 9.01 -24.45 10.54
CA PRO A 318 9.39 -23.43 11.50
C PRO A 318 9.23 -23.92 12.95
N PRO A 319 10.11 -23.50 13.88
CA PRO A 319 9.99 -23.84 15.28
C PRO A 319 8.60 -23.46 15.80
N LYS A 320 7.94 -24.41 16.48
CA LYS A 320 6.66 -24.14 17.14
C LYS A 320 6.91 -23.30 18.38
N ARG A 321 6.14 -22.22 18.56
CA ARG A 321 6.07 -21.55 19.86
C ARG A 321 5.49 -22.51 20.91
N ALA A 322 6.34 -23.06 21.77
CA ALA A 322 5.90 -23.99 22.80
C ALA A 322 4.81 -23.35 23.68
N HIS A 323 3.65 -23.98 23.84
CA HIS A 323 2.50 -23.42 24.55
C HIS A 323 2.79 -23.20 26.05
N GLY A 324 2.58 -21.97 26.55
CA GLY A 324 2.70 -21.56 27.95
C GLY A 324 3.89 -20.63 28.27
N ARG A 325 3.67 -19.59 29.09
CA ARG A 325 4.70 -18.66 29.60
C ARG A 325 5.67 -19.35 30.59
N ARG A 326 6.49 -20.30 30.14
CA ARG A 326 7.64 -20.80 30.92
C ARG A 326 8.89 -20.02 30.50
N LYS A 327 9.65 -19.53 31.50
CA LYS A 327 11.01 -19.00 31.32
C LYS A 327 11.82 -19.95 30.43
N GLY A 328 12.42 -19.43 29.35
CA GLY A 328 13.34 -20.19 28.48
C GLY A 328 12.77 -20.75 27.17
N LYS A 329 11.71 -20.18 26.59
CA LYS A 329 11.17 -20.62 25.29
C LYS A 329 11.70 -19.77 24.12
N PRO A 330 11.78 -20.33 22.89
CA PRO A 330 12.23 -19.59 21.72
C PRO A 330 11.22 -18.48 21.40
N GLY A 331 11.51 -17.26 21.84
CA GLY A 331 10.82 -16.04 21.44
C GLY A 331 11.35 -15.52 20.11
N LEU A 332 10.95 -14.31 19.72
CA LEU A 332 11.46 -13.63 18.52
C LEU A 332 12.99 -13.70 18.39
N ARG A 333 13.74 -13.65 19.50
CA ARG A 333 15.19 -13.81 19.52
C ARG A 333 15.68 -15.12 18.88
N SER A 334 15.05 -16.25 19.21
CA SER A 334 15.43 -17.56 18.64
C SER A 334 15.13 -17.62 17.15
N LEU A 335 14.03 -17.02 16.72
CA LEU A 335 13.73 -16.89 15.29
C LEU A 335 14.83 -16.10 14.59
N ILE A 336 15.25 -14.95 15.14
CA ILE A 336 16.32 -14.11 14.59
C ILE A 336 17.65 -14.87 14.47
N GLU A 337 17.99 -15.74 15.43
CA GLU A 337 19.19 -16.56 15.39
C GLU A 337 19.21 -17.56 14.21
N GLU A 338 18.03 -18.00 13.76
CA GLU A 338 17.87 -18.92 12.64
C GLU A 338 17.75 -18.22 11.28
N LEU A 339 17.47 -16.91 11.26
CA LEU A 339 17.30 -16.18 10.00
C LEU A 339 18.62 -16.13 9.19
N PRO A 340 18.53 -16.19 7.85
CA PRO A 340 19.67 -16.08 6.94
C PRO A 340 20.18 -14.62 6.82
N LEU A 341 20.40 -13.97 7.96
CA LEU A 341 20.96 -12.63 8.07
C LEU A 341 22.48 -12.66 8.15
N ARG A 342 23.13 -11.63 7.61
CA ARG A 342 24.56 -11.35 7.86
C ARG A 342 24.79 -11.16 9.36
N ALA A 343 25.98 -11.54 9.84
CA ALA A 343 26.31 -11.55 11.27
C ALA A 343 26.07 -10.18 11.97
N GLU A 344 26.47 -9.09 11.31
CA GLU A 344 26.27 -7.73 11.81
C GLU A 344 24.78 -7.38 11.96
N LYS A 345 23.98 -7.61 10.91
CA LYS A 345 22.53 -7.35 10.92
C LYS A 345 21.81 -8.23 11.94
N ARG A 346 22.22 -9.49 12.08
CA ARG A 346 21.72 -10.40 13.12
C ARG A 346 21.98 -9.83 14.51
N ALA A 347 23.21 -9.39 14.80
CA ALA A 347 23.56 -8.82 16.10
C ALA A 347 22.72 -7.59 16.43
N MET A 348 22.54 -6.67 15.46
CA MET A 348 21.68 -5.51 15.58
C MET A 348 20.24 -5.89 15.94
N TRP A 349 19.63 -6.85 15.22
CA TRP A 349 18.26 -7.28 15.48
C TRP A 349 18.09 -8.00 16.82
N LEU A 350 19.09 -8.79 17.23
CA LEU A 350 19.10 -9.42 18.56
C LEU A 350 19.17 -8.39 19.69
N GLN A 351 19.95 -7.32 19.50
CA GLN A 351 20.02 -6.21 20.45
C GLN A 351 18.67 -5.49 20.55
N ARG A 352 18.02 -5.17 19.42
CA ARG A 352 16.68 -4.54 19.40
C ARG A 352 15.64 -5.44 20.08
N ALA A 353 15.66 -6.73 19.81
CA ALA A 353 14.75 -7.68 20.43
C ALA A 353 14.99 -7.84 21.95
N ALA A 354 16.23 -7.71 22.42
CA ALA A 354 16.54 -7.73 23.85
C ALA A 354 15.93 -6.54 24.58
N ALA A 355 16.01 -5.34 23.98
CA ALA A 355 15.46 -4.10 24.53
C ALA A 355 13.92 -4.09 24.66
N LEU A 356 13.20 -5.03 24.03
CA LEU A 356 11.74 -5.16 24.19
C LEU A 356 11.31 -5.80 25.52
N ASN A 357 12.23 -6.47 26.23
CA ASN A 357 11.96 -7.19 27.46
C ASN A 357 12.47 -6.46 28.72
N GLU A 358 13.10 -5.31 28.53
CA GLU A 358 13.49 -4.35 29.57
C GLU A 358 12.37 -3.32 29.73
#